data_AF-A0A9D5WDS7-F1
#
_entry.id   AF-A0A9D5WDS7-F1
#
_cell.length_a   1.000
_cell.length_b   1.000
_cell.length_c   1.000
_cell.angle_alpha   90.00
_cell.angle_beta   90.00
_cell.angle_gamma   90.00
#
_symmetry.space_group_name_H-M   'P 1'
#
loop_
_entity.id
_entity.type
_entity.pdbx_description
1 polymer ?
#
loop_
_entity_poly.entity_id
_entity_poly.type
_entity_poly.pdbx_seq_one_letter_code
_entity_poly.pdbx_strand_id
1 'polypeptide(L)'
;MNPLNDNDIQYAGHPEQAPRPDPLVPEPQRRPPRDPFRKFRLIMIGAGVAAALVIVVAIVVMTLARSSTVKTDEKKKTDETKVAHLTAAETIKHVNVYFKGKEKAKSSITTPVRVKGRKFYTVVPDLDQVQSLAGYVPKDKSTSQRESIEKNMDYDGFTRKVFSEGNRTNYLADFTRDDVTCQLSTDISQRDKFGDWMEIRCLDTKVYAEYAEAQQPVVSVYTPAVSAAGQYGFIGKPAPFKGALKGYQLLEIPVSTVLYQRMTAPDNLGLFYQTPDGLWHYFQDRNRNILVACTLYNNRELRMAYADQKCQPIGGSTKDTVTYSGKRD
;
A
#
# COMPACT_ATOMS: atom_id res chain seq x y z
N MET A 1 -8.90 -1.95 -70.10
CA MET A 1 -9.94 -2.68 -69.36
C MET A 1 -9.57 -4.15 -69.43
N ASN A 2 -9.21 -4.76 -68.30
CA ASN A 2 -8.78 -6.16 -68.22
C ASN A 2 -9.93 -7.12 -68.52
N PRO A 3 -9.67 -8.15 -69.34
CA PRO A 3 -10.26 -9.45 -69.15
C PRO A 3 -9.19 -10.48 -68.74
N LEU A 4 -9.62 -11.46 -67.96
CA LEU A 4 -8.91 -12.73 -67.74
C LEU A 4 -8.66 -13.42 -69.09
N ASN A 5 -7.54 -14.13 -69.24
CA ASN A 5 -7.65 -15.41 -69.93
C ASN A 5 -6.56 -16.42 -69.57
N ASP A 6 -7.04 -17.65 -69.43
CA ASP A 6 -6.35 -18.92 -69.38
C ASP A 6 -5.43 -19.13 -70.59
N ASN A 7 -4.31 -19.82 -70.34
CA ASN A 7 -3.70 -20.74 -71.29
C ASN A 7 -2.96 -21.81 -70.47
N ASP A 8 -3.69 -22.86 -70.12
CA ASP A 8 -3.12 -24.20 -70.09
C ASP A 8 -2.48 -24.50 -71.45
N ILE A 9 -1.24 -24.99 -71.46
CA ILE A 9 -0.76 -26.09 -72.32
C ILE A 9 0.63 -26.48 -71.81
N GLN A 10 0.63 -27.53 -70.99
CA GLN A 10 1.43 -28.75 -71.17
C GLN A 10 2.78 -28.59 -71.88
N TYR A 11 3.88 -28.73 -71.12
CA TYR A 11 5.00 -29.57 -71.55
C TYR A 11 5.60 -30.31 -70.35
N ALA A 12 5.27 -31.59 -70.29
CA ALA A 12 5.94 -32.59 -69.49
C ALA A 12 7.34 -32.89 -70.07
N GLY A 13 8.33 -33.12 -69.22
CA GLY A 13 9.65 -33.57 -69.66
C GLY A 13 10.74 -33.60 -68.57
N HIS A 14 10.68 -34.61 -67.68
CA HIS A 14 11.80 -35.43 -67.16
C HIS A 14 13.02 -34.80 -66.39
N PRO A 15 13.77 -35.59 -65.59
CA PRO A 15 13.90 -35.36 -64.14
C PRO A 15 15.34 -35.09 -63.63
N GLU A 16 15.43 -34.95 -62.29
CA GLU A 16 16.61 -35.06 -61.41
C GLU A 16 17.64 -33.93 -61.38
N GLN A 17 17.72 -33.22 -60.25
CA GLN A 17 18.82 -33.35 -59.29
C GLN A 17 18.60 -32.44 -58.08
N ALA A 18 18.60 -33.02 -56.88
CA ALA A 18 18.61 -32.28 -55.63
C ALA A 18 19.95 -31.52 -55.48
N PRO A 19 19.98 -30.23 -55.10
CA PRO A 19 21.24 -29.52 -54.90
C PRO A 19 21.97 -30.02 -53.65
N ARG A 20 23.26 -30.34 -53.82
CA ARG A 20 24.20 -30.64 -52.72
C ARG A 20 24.40 -29.41 -51.83
N PRO A 21 24.71 -29.60 -50.53
CA PRO A 21 24.99 -28.49 -49.62
C PRO A 21 26.36 -27.86 -49.90
N ASP A 22 26.38 -26.53 -49.93
CA ASP A 22 27.60 -25.73 -50.04
C ASP A 22 28.49 -25.81 -48.78
N PRO A 23 29.81 -25.54 -48.91
CA PRO A 23 30.79 -25.74 -47.85
C PRO A 23 30.62 -24.79 -46.66
N LEU A 24 30.87 -25.32 -45.46
CA LEU A 24 30.84 -24.65 -44.16
C LEU A 24 31.61 -23.31 -44.18
N VAL A 25 30.85 -22.22 -44.05
CA VAL A 25 31.39 -20.88 -43.73
C VAL A 25 31.90 -20.90 -42.28
N PRO A 26 33.10 -20.38 -41.97
CA PRO A 26 33.61 -20.33 -40.60
C PRO A 26 32.75 -19.42 -39.71
N GLU A 27 32.44 -19.92 -38.53
CA GLU A 27 31.62 -19.24 -37.53
C GLU A 27 32.29 -17.94 -37.02
N PRO A 28 31.58 -16.80 -36.96
CA PRO A 28 32.18 -15.57 -36.46
C PRO A 28 32.45 -15.69 -34.95
N GLN A 29 33.71 -15.50 -34.56
CA GLN A 29 34.14 -15.45 -33.15
C GLN A 29 33.30 -14.44 -32.35
N ARG A 30 32.41 -14.95 -31.49
CA ARG A 30 31.69 -14.14 -30.50
C ARG A 30 32.69 -13.65 -29.45
N ARG A 31 33.03 -12.37 -29.49
CA ARG A 31 33.68 -11.69 -28.35
C ARG A 31 32.72 -11.68 -27.16
N PRO A 32 33.18 -11.93 -25.92
CA PRO A 32 32.31 -11.82 -24.75
C PRO A 32 31.83 -10.37 -24.59
N PRO A 33 30.60 -10.15 -24.09
CA PRO A 33 30.05 -8.82 -23.91
C PRO A 33 30.92 -8.02 -22.93
N ARG A 34 31.29 -6.79 -23.32
CA ARG A 34 31.96 -5.83 -22.44
C ARG A 34 31.03 -5.48 -21.29
N ASP A 35 31.41 -5.86 -20.07
CA ASP A 35 30.73 -5.50 -18.83
C ASP A 35 30.76 -3.97 -18.63
N PRO A 36 29.61 -3.26 -18.74
CA PRO A 36 29.57 -1.81 -18.64
C PRO A 36 29.69 -1.30 -17.19
N PHE A 37 29.69 -2.17 -16.18
CA PHE A 37 29.67 -1.77 -14.76
C PHE A 37 31.03 -1.86 -14.05
N ARG A 38 32.09 -2.34 -14.71
CA ARG A 38 33.41 -2.46 -14.09
C ARG A 38 34.05 -1.12 -13.72
N LYS A 39 33.75 -0.04 -14.47
CA LYS A 39 34.21 1.32 -14.15
C LYS A 39 33.40 1.99 -13.04
N PHE A 40 32.12 1.65 -12.89
CA PHE A 40 31.25 2.20 -11.84
C PHE A 40 31.59 1.66 -10.44
N ARG A 41 31.99 0.38 -10.35
CA ARG A 41 32.44 -0.22 -9.07
C ARG A 41 33.72 0.40 -8.50
N LEU A 42 34.65 0.86 -9.34
CA LEU A 42 35.89 1.51 -8.89
C LEU A 42 35.66 2.95 -8.38
N ILE A 43 34.73 3.68 -8.97
CA ILE A 43 34.39 5.06 -8.56
C ILE A 43 33.64 5.06 -7.21
N MET A 44 32.75 4.08 -6.98
CA MET A 44 32.03 3.95 -5.70
C MET A 44 32.94 3.61 -4.51
N ILE A 45 34.05 2.90 -4.74
CA ILE A 45 35.03 2.58 -3.68
C ILE A 45 35.90 3.81 -3.35
N GLY A 46 36.24 4.65 -4.35
CA GLY A 46 36.98 5.90 -4.12
C GLY A 46 36.18 6.98 -3.38
N ALA A 47 34.88 7.11 -3.66
CA ALA A 47 34.00 8.09 -3.01
C ALA A 47 33.67 7.72 -1.54
N GLY A 48 33.67 6.43 -1.19
CA GLY A 48 33.41 5.96 0.17
C GLY A 48 34.50 6.34 1.19
N VAL A 49 35.77 6.41 0.76
CA VAL A 49 36.90 6.74 1.64
C VAL A 49 36.92 8.23 2.00
N ALA A 50 36.54 9.12 1.07
CA ALA A 50 36.45 10.56 1.33
C ALA A 50 35.29 10.91 2.29
N ALA A 51 34.13 10.26 2.16
CA ALA A 51 32.98 10.49 3.04
C ALA A 51 33.23 10.00 4.48
N ALA A 52 33.93 8.87 4.65
CA ALA A 52 34.27 8.35 5.98
C ALA A 52 35.21 9.28 6.76
N LEU A 53 36.19 9.92 6.09
CA LEU A 53 37.11 10.86 6.73
C LEU A 53 36.42 12.15 7.21
N VAL A 54 35.45 12.68 6.46
CA VAL A 54 34.66 13.85 6.88
C VAL A 54 33.79 13.53 8.10
N ILE A 55 33.22 12.32 8.16
CA ILE A 55 32.42 11.88 9.31
C ILE A 55 33.30 11.73 10.56
N VAL A 56 34.51 11.16 10.44
CA VAL A 56 35.43 11.03 11.59
C VAL A 56 35.88 12.39 12.10
N VAL A 57 36.22 13.34 11.22
CA VAL A 57 36.60 14.70 11.64
C VAL A 57 35.43 15.43 12.30
N ALA A 58 34.20 15.29 11.79
CA ALA A 58 33.01 15.89 12.39
C ALA A 58 32.71 15.31 13.79
N ILE A 59 32.88 14.00 13.98
CA ILE A 59 32.71 13.34 15.29
C ILE A 59 33.77 13.84 16.28
N VAL A 60 35.04 13.90 15.87
CA VAL A 60 36.15 14.37 16.73
C VAL A 60 35.93 15.83 17.16
N VAL A 61 35.54 16.71 16.23
CA VAL A 61 35.22 18.12 16.53
C VAL A 61 34.00 18.23 17.45
N MET A 62 32.93 17.44 17.26
CA MET A 62 31.79 17.43 18.17
C MET A 62 32.13 16.88 19.57
N THR A 63 33.02 15.88 19.67
CA THR A 63 33.46 15.35 20.96
C THR A 63 34.39 16.30 21.71
N LEU A 64 35.26 17.04 21.00
CA LEU A 64 36.12 18.06 21.60
C LEU A 64 35.35 19.33 21.98
N ALA A 65 34.33 19.73 21.19
CA ALA A 65 33.44 20.84 21.54
C ALA A 65 32.53 20.53 22.75
N ARG A 66 32.23 19.26 23.02
CA ARG A 66 31.55 18.82 24.25
C ARG A 66 32.44 18.79 25.49
N SER A 67 33.76 18.94 25.34
CA SER A 67 34.72 18.89 26.45
C SER A 67 35.04 20.26 27.06
N SER A 68 34.62 21.37 26.46
CA SER A 68 35.03 22.73 26.87
C SER A 68 33.92 23.64 27.40
N THR A 69 32.71 23.12 27.62
CA THR A 69 31.66 23.88 28.32
C THR A 69 31.72 23.62 29.83
N VAL A 70 32.20 24.66 30.51
CA VAL A 70 32.32 24.83 31.95
C VAL A 70 31.01 24.49 32.66
N LYS A 71 31.15 23.77 33.79
CA LYS A 71 30.10 23.44 34.75
C LYS A 71 29.32 24.70 35.15
N THR A 72 28.02 24.70 34.92
CA THR A 72 27.07 25.53 35.68
C THR A 72 25.98 24.60 36.17
N ASP A 73 25.85 24.55 37.50
CA ASP A 73 24.84 23.77 38.22
C ASP A 73 23.43 24.19 37.79
N GLU A 74 22.83 23.44 36.87
CA GLU A 74 21.38 23.35 36.78
C GLU A 74 20.92 22.02 37.35
N LYS A 75 20.16 22.14 38.43
CA LYS A 75 19.40 21.07 39.08
C LYS A 75 18.78 20.17 38.02
N LYS A 76 19.14 18.89 38.11
CA LYS A 76 18.49 17.76 37.44
C LYS A 76 16.98 17.83 37.70
N LYS A 77 16.23 18.47 36.78
CA LYS A 77 14.78 18.30 36.68
C LYS A 77 14.55 16.99 35.94
N THR A 78 14.75 15.89 36.65
CA THR A 78 14.29 14.57 36.22
C THR A 78 12.81 14.50 36.56
N ASP A 79 12.00 15.26 35.83
CA ASP A 79 10.62 14.88 35.57
C ASP A 79 10.56 14.74 34.05
N GLU A 80 10.80 13.51 33.59
CA GLU A 80 10.14 13.07 32.37
C GLU A 80 8.65 13.22 32.64
N THR A 81 8.09 14.38 32.30
CA THR A 81 6.64 14.54 32.20
C THR A 81 6.21 13.55 31.13
N LYS A 82 5.90 12.31 31.54
CA LYS A 82 5.20 11.36 30.68
C LYS A 82 3.98 12.11 30.21
N VAL A 83 3.99 12.52 28.94
CA VAL A 83 2.83 13.12 28.30
C VAL A 83 1.68 12.17 28.61
N ALA A 84 0.64 12.68 29.28
CA ALA A 84 -0.43 11.85 29.76
C ALA A 84 -0.99 11.02 28.60
N HIS A 85 -1.34 9.77 28.88
CA HIS A 85 -2.08 8.96 27.92
C HIS A 85 -3.33 9.75 27.52
N LEU A 86 -3.55 9.93 26.22
CA LEU A 86 -4.72 10.59 25.65
C LEU A 86 -5.53 9.54 24.93
N THR A 87 -6.82 9.78 24.88
CA THR A 87 -7.76 9.12 23.98
C THR A 87 -8.01 10.02 22.76
N ALA A 88 -8.48 9.43 21.67
CA ALA A 88 -8.92 10.17 20.50
C ALA A 88 -9.95 11.26 20.83
N ALA A 89 -10.83 11.00 21.81
CA ALA A 89 -11.84 11.96 22.26
C ALA A 89 -11.19 13.16 22.99
N GLU A 90 -10.20 12.92 23.85
CA GLU A 90 -9.45 13.97 24.53
C GLU A 90 -8.63 14.80 23.55
N THR A 91 -7.96 14.16 22.58
CA THR A 91 -7.25 14.87 21.51
C THR A 91 -8.19 15.78 20.73
N ILE A 92 -9.38 15.28 20.34
CA ILE A 92 -10.38 16.10 19.68
C ILE A 92 -10.86 17.26 20.56
N LYS A 93 -11.03 17.04 21.87
CA LYS A 93 -11.40 18.10 22.82
C LYS A 93 -10.34 19.20 22.89
N HIS A 94 -9.05 18.86 22.87
CA HIS A 94 -7.95 19.84 22.81
C HIS A 94 -7.96 20.62 21.50
N VAL A 95 -8.09 19.92 20.37
CA VAL A 95 -8.13 20.55 19.04
C VAL A 95 -9.35 21.48 18.90
N ASN A 96 -10.50 21.13 19.50
CA ASN A 96 -11.72 21.95 19.47
C ASN A 96 -11.53 23.34 20.12
N VAL A 97 -10.47 23.56 20.91
CA VAL A 97 -10.14 24.91 21.39
C VAL A 97 -9.83 25.84 20.22
N TYR A 98 -9.12 25.33 19.22
CA TYR A 98 -8.65 26.06 18.05
C TYR A 98 -9.59 25.91 16.86
N PHE A 99 -10.03 24.69 16.56
CA PHE A 99 -10.87 24.39 15.41
C PHE A 99 -12.32 24.19 15.82
N LYS A 100 -13.16 25.20 15.59
CA LYS A 100 -14.59 25.20 15.96
C LYS A 100 -15.48 24.53 14.90
N GLY A 101 -14.98 23.50 14.23
CA GLY A 101 -15.79 22.64 13.37
C GLY A 101 -16.94 22.03 14.18
N LYS A 102 -18.15 22.02 13.61
CA LYS A 102 -19.35 21.50 14.29
C LYS A 102 -19.88 20.20 13.66
N GLU A 103 -19.34 19.82 12.51
CA GLU A 103 -19.72 18.60 11.80
C GLU A 103 -18.79 17.45 12.19
N LYS A 104 -19.25 16.22 11.96
CA LYS A 104 -18.38 15.04 11.95
C LYS A 104 -17.69 14.94 10.59
N ALA A 105 -16.51 14.33 10.57
CA ALA A 105 -15.81 14.04 9.32
C ALA A 105 -16.64 13.14 8.40
N LYS A 106 -16.51 13.35 7.09
CA LYS A 106 -17.18 12.58 6.03
C LYS A 106 -16.24 11.53 5.41
N SER A 107 -14.94 11.58 5.74
CA SER A 107 -13.92 10.66 5.22
C SER A 107 -13.23 9.86 6.32
N SER A 108 -12.80 8.64 6.01
CA SER A 108 -12.14 7.75 6.98
C SER A 108 -10.67 8.09 7.19
N ILE A 109 -10.07 7.58 8.26
CA ILE A 109 -8.62 7.61 8.44
C ILE A 109 -8.00 6.59 7.48
N THR A 110 -7.04 7.04 6.67
CA THR A 110 -6.33 6.20 5.69
C THR A 110 -4.91 5.83 6.11
N THR A 111 -4.50 6.24 7.32
CA THR A 111 -3.18 5.98 7.90
C THR A 111 -2.96 4.50 8.14
N PRO A 112 -2.00 3.85 7.45
CA PRO A 112 -1.57 2.50 7.77
C PRO A 112 -0.72 2.53 9.04
N VAL A 113 -1.16 1.80 10.07
CA VAL A 113 -0.43 1.68 11.33
C VAL A 113 0.13 0.27 11.46
N ARG A 114 1.43 0.15 11.76
CA ARG A 114 2.02 -1.14 12.14
C ARG A 114 1.86 -1.31 13.64
N VAL A 115 0.87 -2.10 14.04
CA VAL A 115 0.63 -2.43 15.45
C VAL A 115 1.85 -3.15 16.03
N LYS A 116 2.19 -2.84 17.30
CA LYS A 116 3.31 -3.46 18.01
C LYS A 116 3.20 -4.99 17.97
N GLY A 117 4.30 -5.65 17.58
CA GLY A 117 4.37 -7.11 17.45
C GLY A 117 3.83 -7.66 16.12
N ARG A 118 3.27 -6.83 15.23
CA ARG A 118 2.80 -7.25 13.90
C ARG A 118 3.83 -6.91 12.82
N LYS A 119 3.90 -7.75 11.78
CA LYS A 119 4.81 -7.58 10.62
C LYS A 119 4.15 -6.89 9.42
N PHE A 120 2.88 -6.52 9.54
CA PHE A 120 2.06 -5.88 8.51
C PHE A 120 1.44 -4.59 9.05
N TYR A 121 0.85 -3.80 8.17
CA TYR A 121 0.11 -2.59 8.52
C TYR A 121 -1.40 -2.84 8.50
N THR A 122 -2.11 -2.05 9.28
CA THR A 122 -3.56 -2.09 9.37
C THR A 122 -4.12 -0.70 9.13
N VAL A 123 -5.18 -0.62 8.33
CA VAL A 123 -5.99 0.58 8.12
C VAL A 123 -7.40 0.30 8.63
N VAL A 124 -7.95 1.21 9.42
CA VAL A 124 -9.31 1.15 9.95
C VAL A 124 -10.20 2.07 9.12
N PRO A 125 -11.08 1.55 8.24
CA PRO A 125 -11.90 2.35 7.36
C PRO A 125 -13.20 2.85 8.03
N ASP A 126 -13.51 2.39 9.24
CA ASP A 126 -14.83 2.55 9.83
C ASP A 126 -14.98 3.93 10.50
N LEU A 127 -15.84 4.76 9.89
CA LEU A 127 -16.09 6.15 10.27
C LEU A 127 -16.74 6.31 11.64
N ASP A 128 -17.52 5.34 12.06
CA ASP A 128 -18.29 5.34 13.31
C ASP A 128 -17.41 5.29 14.55
N GLN A 129 -16.22 4.69 14.45
CA GLN A 129 -15.24 4.60 15.53
C GLN A 129 -14.34 5.83 15.65
N VAL A 130 -14.33 6.70 14.63
CA VAL A 130 -13.48 7.89 14.58
C VAL A 130 -14.07 9.02 15.41
N GLN A 131 -13.24 9.61 16.28
CA GLN A 131 -13.53 10.90 16.91
C GLN A 131 -13.09 12.00 15.95
N SER A 132 -13.96 12.96 15.63
CA SER A 132 -13.65 13.95 14.60
C SER A 132 -14.29 15.31 14.84
N LEU A 133 -13.69 16.32 14.20
CA LEU A 133 -14.28 17.63 13.95
C LEU A 133 -14.12 17.95 12.47
N ALA A 134 -15.14 18.58 11.90
CA ALA A 134 -15.14 19.03 10.53
C ALA A 134 -15.91 20.34 10.35
N GLY A 135 -15.58 21.06 9.28
CA GLY A 135 -16.29 22.26 8.89
C GLY A 135 -15.55 23.07 7.84
N TYR A 136 -16.29 23.99 7.22
CA TYR A 136 -15.72 24.99 6.31
C TYR A 136 -14.99 26.08 7.08
N VAL A 137 -13.81 26.45 6.56
CA VAL A 137 -13.03 27.59 7.07
C VAL A 137 -12.75 28.57 5.94
N PRO A 138 -12.94 29.88 6.16
CA PRO A 138 -12.64 30.90 5.17
C PRO A 138 -11.23 30.73 4.59
N LYS A 139 -11.09 30.91 3.27
CA LYS A 139 -9.85 30.72 2.50
C LYS A 139 -8.66 31.48 3.09
N ASP A 140 -8.89 32.70 3.55
CA ASP A 140 -7.90 33.59 4.17
C ASP A 140 -7.43 33.12 5.56
N LYS A 141 -8.19 32.23 6.21
CA LYS A 141 -7.92 31.69 7.56
C LYS A 141 -7.53 30.22 7.55
N SER A 142 -7.69 29.51 6.45
CA SER A 142 -7.45 28.07 6.34
C SER A 142 -6.03 27.67 6.77
N THR A 143 -5.01 28.38 6.26
CA THR A 143 -3.60 28.11 6.61
C THR A 143 -3.31 28.31 8.10
N SER A 144 -3.71 29.45 8.67
CA SER A 144 -3.45 29.75 10.08
C SER A 144 -4.24 28.84 11.02
N GLN A 145 -5.45 28.43 10.62
CA GLN A 145 -6.25 27.46 11.34
C GLN A 145 -5.58 26.08 11.35
N ARG A 146 -5.09 25.61 10.20
CA ARG A 146 -4.33 24.36 10.08
C ARG A 146 -3.06 24.38 10.94
N GLU A 147 -2.27 25.45 10.87
CA GLU A 147 -1.05 25.61 11.66
C GLU A 147 -1.32 25.63 13.17
N SER A 148 -2.46 26.19 13.59
CA SER A 148 -2.89 26.17 14.99
C SER A 148 -3.21 24.75 15.48
N ILE A 149 -3.87 23.93 14.64
CA ILE A 149 -4.11 22.52 14.93
C ILE A 149 -2.77 21.77 15.01
N GLU A 150 -1.90 21.94 14.01
CA GLU A 150 -0.58 21.32 13.98
C GLU A 150 0.25 21.61 15.23
N LYS A 151 0.32 22.88 15.63
CA LYS A 151 1.05 23.28 16.83
C LYS A 151 0.47 22.64 18.10
N ASN A 152 -0.84 22.47 18.18
CA ASN A 152 -1.48 21.77 19.30
C ASN A 152 -1.13 20.27 19.29
N MET A 153 -1.13 19.62 18.12
CA MET A 153 -0.70 18.22 18.00
C MET A 153 0.78 18.04 18.37
N ASP A 154 1.65 18.97 17.96
CA ASP A 154 3.07 18.98 18.33
C ASP A 154 3.23 19.12 19.86
N TYR A 155 2.44 20.00 20.50
CA TYR A 155 2.43 20.17 21.95
C TYR A 155 1.97 18.89 22.68
N ASP A 156 0.97 18.20 22.14
CA ASP A 156 0.46 16.92 22.67
C ASP A 156 1.39 15.73 22.35
N GLY A 157 2.57 15.99 21.77
CA GLY A 157 3.63 15.01 21.55
C GLY A 157 3.41 14.07 20.36
N PHE A 158 2.57 14.46 19.40
CA PHE A 158 2.38 13.67 18.19
C PHE A 158 3.56 13.82 17.23
N THR A 159 3.92 12.72 16.56
CA THR A 159 4.84 12.78 15.41
C THR A 159 4.04 13.11 14.15
N ARG A 160 4.34 14.25 13.52
CA ARG A 160 3.71 14.71 12.28
C ARG A 160 4.40 14.16 11.04
N LYS A 161 3.61 13.73 10.05
CA LYS A 161 4.07 13.48 8.68
C LYS A 161 3.12 14.09 7.66
N VAL A 162 3.66 14.96 6.81
CA VAL A 162 2.92 15.65 5.74
C VAL A 162 3.04 14.86 4.43
N PHE A 163 1.92 14.71 3.73
CA PHE A 163 1.82 13.98 2.46
C PHE A 163 1.37 14.87 1.30
N SER A 164 0.68 15.96 1.60
CA SER A 164 0.35 17.01 0.63
C SER A 164 0.32 18.36 1.35
N GLU A 165 1.04 19.34 0.82
CA GLU A 165 1.35 20.61 1.50
C GLU A 165 0.22 21.66 1.42
N GLY A 166 -0.79 21.47 0.57
CA GLY A 166 -2.04 22.23 0.67
C GLY A 166 -2.05 23.68 0.17
N ASN A 167 -0.95 24.24 -0.35
CA ASN A 167 -0.91 25.67 -0.74
C ASN A 167 -1.83 25.98 -1.94
N ARG A 168 -1.90 25.07 -2.93
CA ARG A 168 -2.83 25.13 -4.08
C ARG A 168 -3.52 23.79 -4.35
N THR A 169 -3.36 22.84 -3.45
CA THR A 169 -3.87 21.47 -3.53
C THR A 169 -4.54 21.13 -2.22
N ASN A 170 -5.11 19.93 -2.12
CA ASN A 170 -5.59 19.43 -0.84
C ASN A 170 -4.43 19.28 0.15
N TYR A 171 -4.67 19.49 1.44
CA TYR A 171 -3.72 19.19 2.49
C TYR A 171 -3.98 17.80 3.07
N LEU A 172 -2.91 17.07 3.43
CA LEU A 172 -3.03 15.82 4.17
C LEU A 172 -1.80 15.61 5.04
N ALA A 173 -2.02 15.43 6.34
CA ALA A 173 -0.99 15.03 7.28
C ALA A 173 -1.52 14.01 8.30
N ASP A 174 -0.63 13.10 8.68
CA ASP A 174 -0.88 12.15 9.76
C ASP A 174 -0.12 12.60 11.01
N PHE A 175 -0.72 12.34 12.16
CA PHE A 175 -0.17 12.61 13.48
C PHE A 175 -0.26 11.31 14.27
N THR A 176 0.89 10.75 14.63
CA THR A 176 0.94 9.45 15.31
C THR A 176 1.58 9.57 16.69
N ARG A 177 0.96 8.94 17.67
CA ARG A 177 1.47 8.73 19.02
C ARG A 177 1.26 7.27 19.42
N ASP A 178 1.81 6.85 20.56
CA ASP A 178 1.72 5.45 21.01
C ASP A 178 0.27 4.99 21.25
N ASP A 179 -0.62 5.91 21.63
CA ASP A 179 -2.00 5.63 22.04
C ASP A 179 -3.07 6.17 21.09
N VAL A 180 -2.75 7.15 20.24
CA VAL A 180 -3.69 7.78 19.31
C VAL A 180 -3.04 8.00 17.93
N THR A 181 -3.80 7.74 16.88
CA THR A 181 -3.47 8.15 15.51
C THR A 181 -4.53 9.13 15.02
N CYS A 182 -4.08 10.28 14.50
CA CYS A 182 -4.94 11.27 13.90
C CYS A 182 -4.52 11.61 12.46
N GLN A 183 -5.46 12.15 11.69
CA GLN A 183 -5.25 12.63 10.34
C GLN A 183 -5.97 13.96 10.15
N LEU A 184 -5.23 14.97 9.69
CA LEU A 184 -5.75 16.28 9.30
C LEU A 184 -5.79 16.35 7.77
N SER A 185 -6.92 16.75 7.23
CA SER A 185 -7.04 17.03 5.79
C SER A 185 -7.80 18.31 5.52
N THR A 186 -7.41 18.96 4.42
CA THR A 186 -8.10 20.13 3.88
C THR A 186 -8.45 19.86 2.42
N ASP A 187 -9.73 19.91 2.08
CA ASP A 187 -10.24 19.86 0.71
C ASP A 187 -10.61 21.27 0.24
N ILE A 188 -10.02 21.69 -0.90
CA ILE A 188 -10.21 23.03 -1.47
C ILE A 188 -11.23 23.05 -2.61
N SER A 189 -11.93 21.94 -2.87
CA SER A 189 -12.86 21.78 -4.00
C SER A 189 -14.02 22.78 -4.00
N GLN A 190 -14.43 23.28 -2.83
CA GLN A 190 -15.46 24.32 -2.68
C GLN A 190 -14.93 25.64 -2.10
N ARG A 191 -13.62 25.87 -2.20
CA ARG A 191 -12.90 27.02 -1.63
C ARG A 191 -13.55 28.36 -1.93
N ASP A 192 -13.96 28.59 -3.18
CA ASP A 192 -14.50 29.90 -3.58
C ASP A 192 -15.99 30.07 -3.26
N LYS A 193 -16.70 29.00 -2.87
CA LYS A 193 -18.12 29.02 -2.51
C LYS A 193 -18.37 29.03 -1.01
N PHE A 194 -17.67 28.18 -0.27
CA PHE A 194 -17.87 27.97 1.16
C PHE A 194 -16.59 28.11 1.99
N GLY A 195 -15.43 28.20 1.35
CA GLY A 195 -14.12 28.08 2.00
C GLY A 195 -13.58 26.66 1.91
N ASP A 196 -12.46 26.43 2.60
CA ASP A 196 -11.78 25.14 2.60
C ASP A 196 -12.47 24.21 3.59
N TRP A 197 -12.77 22.98 3.16
CA TRP A 197 -13.35 21.97 4.03
C TRP A 197 -12.22 21.29 4.81
N MET A 198 -12.21 21.48 6.13
CA MET A 198 -11.20 20.85 7.00
C MET A 198 -11.80 19.77 7.87
N GLU A 199 -11.04 18.70 8.05
CA GLU A 199 -11.39 17.57 8.89
C GLU A 199 -10.18 17.13 9.69
N ILE A 200 -10.35 17.01 11.00
CA ILE A 200 -9.43 16.30 11.89
C ILE A 200 -10.14 15.04 12.38
N ARG A 201 -9.45 13.92 12.25
CA ARG A 201 -9.97 12.59 12.56
C ARG A 201 -8.97 11.89 13.47
N CYS A 202 -9.41 11.34 14.59
CA CYS A 202 -8.56 10.66 15.55
C CYS A 202 -9.17 9.31 15.91
N LEU A 203 -8.29 8.32 16.13
CA LEU A 203 -8.65 6.97 16.53
C LEU A 203 -7.65 6.44 17.55
N ASP A 204 -8.14 5.76 18.58
CA ASP A 204 -7.30 5.10 19.57
C ASP A 204 -6.50 3.96 18.91
N THR A 205 -5.21 3.85 19.22
CA THR A 205 -4.33 2.79 18.70
C THR A 205 -4.83 1.38 19.08
N LYS A 206 -5.61 1.24 20.16
CA LYS A 206 -6.25 -0.03 20.54
C LYS A 206 -7.17 -0.57 19.44
N VAL A 207 -7.85 0.30 18.69
CA VAL A 207 -8.75 -0.12 17.61
C VAL A 207 -7.94 -0.75 16.48
N TYR A 208 -6.80 -0.16 16.12
CA TYR A 208 -5.87 -0.79 15.16
C TYR A 208 -5.41 -2.17 15.64
N ALA A 209 -5.17 -2.35 16.94
CA ALA A 209 -4.76 -3.63 17.51
C ALA A 209 -5.83 -4.72 17.34
N GLU A 210 -7.11 -4.40 17.58
CA GLU A 210 -8.23 -5.32 17.35
C GLU A 210 -8.35 -5.74 15.88
N TYR A 211 -8.19 -4.80 14.95
CA TYR A 211 -8.23 -5.09 13.51
C TYR A 211 -7.04 -5.95 13.11
N ALA A 212 -5.84 -5.62 13.58
CA ALA A 212 -4.65 -6.40 13.29
C ALA A 212 -4.74 -7.82 13.86
N GLU A 213 -5.35 -8.01 15.03
CA GLU A 213 -5.62 -9.34 15.57
C GLU A 213 -6.56 -10.13 14.65
N ALA A 214 -7.69 -9.53 14.24
CA ALA A 214 -8.63 -10.18 13.33
C ALA A 214 -8.01 -10.50 11.96
N GLN A 215 -7.10 -9.65 11.47
CA GLN A 215 -6.39 -9.84 10.19
C GLN A 215 -5.30 -10.92 10.24
N GLN A 216 -4.80 -11.28 11.42
CA GLN A 216 -3.63 -12.15 11.56
C GLN A 216 -3.74 -13.52 10.85
N PRO A 217 -4.88 -14.24 10.87
CA PRO A 217 -5.00 -15.53 10.19
C PRO A 217 -4.80 -15.41 8.67
N VAL A 218 -5.35 -14.38 8.04
CA VAL A 218 -5.27 -14.20 6.58
C VAL A 218 -3.91 -13.64 6.16
N VAL A 219 -3.29 -12.81 7.01
CA VAL A 219 -1.90 -12.36 6.82
C VAL A 219 -0.95 -13.55 6.78
N SER A 220 -1.12 -14.55 7.65
CA SER A 220 -0.20 -15.69 7.72
C SER A 220 -0.17 -16.54 6.46
N VAL A 221 -1.21 -16.49 5.63
CA VAL A 221 -1.28 -17.22 4.35
C VAL A 221 -1.01 -16.29 3.16
N TYR A 222 -1.24 -14.99 3.31
CA TYR A 222 -0.91 -13.99 2.29
C TYR A 222 0.59 -13.76 2.17
N THR A 223 1.25 -13.33 3.26
CA THR A 223 2.64 -12.85 3.20
C THR A 223 3.64 -13.89 2.67
N PRO A 224 3.53 -15.20 2.97
CA PRO A 224 4.41 -16.20 2.37
C PRO A 224 4.13 -16.46 0.89
N ALA A 225 2.89 -16.25 0.44
CA ALA A 225 2.50 -16.47 -0.95
C ALA A 225 2.88 -15.29 -1.87
N VAL A 226 3.12 -14.11 -1.30
CA VAL A 226 3.62 -12.92 -2.00
C VAL A 226 5.07 -12.63 -1.65
N SER A 227 5.70 -11.66 -2.32
CA SER A 227 7.12 -11.35 -2.10
C SER A 227 7.41 -10.96 -0.64
N ALA A 228 8.27 -11.72 0.03
CA ALA A 228 8.69 -11.46 1.42
C ALA A 228 9.41 -10.11 1.64
N ALA A 229 9.84 -9.45 0.55
CA ALA A 229 10.46 -8.13 0.62
C ALA A 229 9.44 -6.98 0.75
N GLY A 230 8.17 -7.23 0.43
CA GLY A 230 7.11 -6.23 0.50
C GLY A 230 6.67 -5.95 1.93
N GLN A 231 6.45 -4.68 2.25
CA GLN A 231 5.63 -4.30 3.41
C GLN A 231 4.18 -4.24 2.95
N TYR A 232 3.29 -5.00 3.59
CA TYR A 232 1.88 -5.07 3.20
C TYR A 232 0.97 -4.47 4.26
N GLY A 233 -0.16 -3.92 3.80
CA GLY A 233 -1.22 -3.38 4.62
C GLY A 233 -2.56 -3.99 4.27
N PHE A 234 -3.44 -4.11 5.27
CA PHE A 234 -4.80 -4.64 5.14
C PHE A 234 -5.81 -3.59 5.63
N ILE A 235 -6.90 -3.41 4.89
CA ILE A 235 -7.94 -2.42 5.20
C ILE A 235 -9.19 -3.13 5.74
N GLY A 236 -9.62 -2.76 6.94
CA GLY A 236 -10.86 -3.27 7.54
C GLY A 236 -10.73 -4.63 8.23
N LYS A 237 -11.80 -5.07 8.90
CA LYS A 237 -11.85 -6.42 9.50
C LYS A 237 -12.15 -7.46 8.41
N PRO A 238 -11.56 -8.67 8.50
CA PRO A 238 -12.01 -9.78 7.68
C PRO A 238 -13.49 -10.08 7.91
N ALA A 239 -14.25 -10.18 6.83
CA ALA A 239 -15.67 -10.55 6.86
C ALA A 239 -15.90 -11.76 5.94
N PRO A 240 -15.66 -13.00 6.44
CA PRO A 240 -15.91 -14.21 5.67
C PRO A 240 -17.38 -14.35 5.28
N PHE A 241 -17.63 -14.87 4.08
CA PHE A 241 -18.95 -15.24 3.58
C PHE A 241 -18.95 -16.69 3.11
N LYS A 242 -20.13 -17.31 3.04
CA LYS A 242 -20.26 -18.73 2.71
C LYS A 242 -19.93 -18.98 1.23
N GLY A 243 -19.14 -20.03 0.97
CA GLY A 243 -19.03 -20.63 -0.36
C GLY A 243 -20.28 -21.42 -0.73
N ALA A 244 -20.36 -21.88 -1.98
CA ALA A 244 -21.50 -22.69 -2.44
C ALA A 244 -21.47 -24.11 -1.85
N LEU A 245 -20.28 -24.64 -1.54
CA LEU A 245 -20.11 -25.95 -0.92
C LEU A 245 -20.05 -25.85 0.60
N LYS A 246 -20.58 -26.87 1.28
CA LYS A 246 -20.62 -26.94 2.74
C LYS A 246 -19.21 -26.91 3.33
N GLY A 247 -19.05 -26.16 4.42
CA GLY A 247 -17.77 -26.02 5.13
C GLY A 247 -16.79 -25.04 4.49
N TYR A 248 -16.99 -24.65 3.22
CA TYR A 248 -16.15 -23.64 2.57
C TYR A 248 -16.60 -22.22 2.93
N GLN A 249 -15.62 -21.36 3.23
CA GLN A 249 -15.82 -19.92 3.35
C GLN A 249 -14.93 -19.19 2.35
N LEU A 250 -15.37 -18.01 1.94
CA LEU A 250 -14.64 -17.09 1.08
C LEU A 250 -14.43 -15.79 1.85
N LEU A 251 -13.32 -15.12 1.57
CA LEU A 251 -13.04 -13.80 2.11
C LEU A 251 -12.38 -12.95 1.03
N GLU A 252 -12.86 -11.73 0.92
CA GLU A 252 -12.20 -10.67 0.17
C GLU A 252 -11.85 -9.54 1.12
N ILE A 253 -10.59 -9.11 1.15
CA ILE A 253 -10.14 -8.00 1.99
C ILE A 253 -9.18 -7.12 1.20
N PRO A 254 -9.31 -5.78 1.25
CA PRO A 254 -8.36 -4.92 0.57
C PRO A 254 -6.95 -5.08 1.14
N VAL A 255 -5.99 -5.33 0.25
CA VAL A 255 -4.58 -5.58 0.57
C VAL A 255 -3.69 -4.94 -0.47
N SER A 256 -2.60 -4.33 -0.02
CA SER A 256 -1.64 -3.69 -0.92
C SER A 256 -0.29 -3.52 -0.26
N THR A 257 0.72 -3.15 -1.05
CA THR A 257 2.00 -2.71 -0.50
C THR A 257 1.85 -1.36 0.18
N VAL A 258 2.63 -1.17 1.24
CA VAL A 258 2.77 0.08 1.96
C VAL A 258 4.10 0.69 1.59
N LEU A 259 4.06 1.82 0.88
CA LEU A 259 5.22 2.63 0.55
C LEU A 259 5.03 4.03 1.12
N TYR A 260 6.09 4.57 1.72
CA TYR A 260 6.07 5.88 2.36
C TYR A 260 4.90 6.07 3.36
N GLN A 261 4.45 5.00 4.03
CA GLN A 261 3.28 4.97 4.93
C GLN A 261 1.93 5.27 4.24
N ARG A 262 1.77 4.85 3.00
CA ARG A 262 0.49 4.84 2.28
C ARG A 262 0.26 3.51 1.57
N MET A 263 -1.00 3.13 1.45
CA MET A 263 -1.42 2.01 0.59
C MET A 263 -1.19 2.41 -0.88
N THR A 264 -0.51 1.58 -1.67
CA THR A 264 -0.24 1.89 -3.08
C THR A 264 -1.42 1.60 -4.00
N ALA A 265 -2.26 0.62 -3.65
CA ALA A 265 -3.47 0.25 -4.37
C ALA A 265 -4.59 -0.14 -3.38
N PRO A 266 -5.33 0.83 -2.82
CA PRO A 266 -6.37 0.56 -1.81
C PRO A 266 -7.58 -0.22 -2.35
N ASP A 267 -7.79 -0.24 -3.67
CA ASP A 267 -8.87 -0.98 -4.32
C ASP A 267 -8.49 -2.42 -4.70
N ASN A 268 -7.24 -2.83 -4.46
CA ASN A 268 -6.80 -4.20 -4.67
C ASN A 268 -7.32 -5.10 -3.54
N LEU A 269 -7.95 -6.21 -3.89
CA LEU A 269 -8.53 -7.19 -2.99
C LEU A 269 -7.72 -8.47 -3.02
N GLY A 270 -7.31 -8.95 -1.86
CA GLY A 270 -6.81 -10.31 -1.69
C GLY A 270 -7.99 -11.25 -1.55
N LEU A 271 -7.97 -12.32 -2.34
CA LEU A 271 -8.96 -13.39 -2.34
C LEU A 271 -8.45 -14.57 -1.51
N PHE A 272 -9.26 -14.98 -0.55
CA PHE A 272 -8.97 -16.07 0.36
C PHE A 272 -10.14 -17.04 0.40
N TYR A 273 -9.84 -18.29 0.71
CA TYR A 273 -10.85 -19.29 1.01
C TYR A 273 -10.45 -20.09 2.25
N GLN A 274 -11.44 -20.55 2.99
CA GLN A 274 -11.27 -21.46 4.10
C GLN A 274 -11.84 -22.82 3.69
N THR A 275 -11.07 -23.88 3.92
CA THR A 275 -11.49 -25.27 3.72
C THR A 275 -12.34 -25.76 4.90
N PRO A 276 -13.08 -26.88 4.76
CA PRO A 276 -13.93 -27.41 5.83
C PRO A 276 -13.21 -27.77 7.15
N ASP A 277 -11.90 -27.95 7.11
CA ASP A 277 -11.04 -28.15 8.28
C ASP A 277 -10.67 -26.85 9.01
N GLY A 278 -11.12 -25.70 8.51
CA GLY A 278 -10.89 -24.39 9.11
C GLY A 278 -9.58 -23.71 8.69
N LEU A 279 -8.82 -24.27 7.76
CA LEU A 279 -7.57 -23.67 7.29
C LEU A 279 -7.81 -22.60 6.23
N TRP A 280 -7.17 -21.44 6.40
CA TRP A 280 -7.20 -20.37 5.42
C TRP A 280 -6.17 -20.60 4.32
N HIS A 281 -6.54 -20.24 3.10
CA HIS A 281 -5.70 -20.31 1.92
C HIS A 281 -5.80 -19.01 1.12
N TYR A 282 -4.67 -18.53 0.62
CA TYR A 282 -4.63 -17.43 -0.33
C TYR A 282 -4.80 -17.98 -1.75
N PHE A 283 -5.56 -17.25 -2.58
CA PHE A 283 -5.72 -17.56 -4.00
C PHE A 283 -4.93 -16.58 -4.87
N GLN A 284 -5.38 -15.33 -4.94
CA GLN A 284 -4.73 -14.29 -5.73
C GLN A 284 -5.24 -12.89 -5.31
N ASP A 285 -4.65 -11.86 -5.92
CA ASP A 285 -5.15 -10.49 -5.85
C ASP A 285 -6.03 -10.15 -7.06
N ARG A 286 -6.96 -9.21 -6.90
CA ARG A 286 -7.73 -8.60 -7.99
C ARG A 286 -8.12 -7.16 -7.66
N ASN A 287 -8.26 -6.31 -8.67
CA ASN A 287 -8.93 -5.02 -8.46
C ASN A 287 -10.42 -5.23 -8.14
N ARG A 288 -10.99 -4.45 -7.22
CA ARG A 288 -12.38 -4.58 -6.70
C ARG A 288 -13.47 -4.73 -7.76
N ASN A 289 -13.27 -4.16 -8.96
CA ASN A 289 -14.25 -4.18 -10.07
C ASN A 289 -13.88 -5.14 -11.22
N ILE A 290 -12.80 -5.91 -11.09
CA ILE A 290 -12.34 -6.86 -12.10
C ILE A 290 -12.63 -8.26 -11.59
N LEU A 291 -13.23 -9.11 -12.42
CA LEU A 291 -13.42 -10.53 -12.12
C LEU A 291 -12.15 -11.31 -12.42
N VAL A 292 -11.90 -12.37 -11.64
CA VAL A 292 -10.80 -13.31 -11.90
C VAL A 292 -11.11 -14.10 -13.17
N ALA A 293 -10.10 -14.36 -14.00
CA ALA A 293 -10.28 -15.19 -15.18
C ALA A 293 -10.67 -16.63 -14.80
N CYS A 294 -11.67 -17.21 -15.47
CA CYS A 294 -12.17 -18.56 -15.15
C CYS A 294 -11.07 -19.63 -15.24
N THR A 295 -10.08 -19.41 -16.10
CA THR A 295 -8.93 -20.31 -16.28
C THR A 295 -7.96 -20.33 -15.10
N LEU A 296 -8.02 -19.35 -14.19
CA LEU A 296 -7.19 -19.30 -13.00
C LEU A 296 -7.72 -20.22 -11.88
N TYR A 297 -8.99 -20.64 -11.97
CA TYR A 297 -9.55 -21.74 -11.15
C TYR A 297 -9.14 -23.10 -11.72
N ASN A 298 -7.83 -23.33 -11.77
CA ASN A 298 -7.20 -24.41 -12.53
C ASN A 298 -7.05 -25.73 -11.76
N ASN A 299 -7.32 -25.75 -10.45
CA ASN A 299 -7.24 -26.95 -9.63
C ASN A 299 -8.58 -27.27 -8.95
N ARG A 300 -8.71 -28.51 -8.49
CA ARG A 300 -9.94 -29.03 -7.88
C ARG A 300 -10.35 -28.22 -6.65
N GLU A 301 -9.40 -27.86 -5.79
CA GLU A 301 -9.67 -27.15 -4.54
C GLU A 301 -10.24 -25.75 -4.80
N LEU A 302 -9.63 -25.00 -5.72
CA LEU A 302 -10.12 -23.68 -6.13
C LEU A 302 -11.51 -23.76 -6.75
N ARG A 303 -11.77 -24.79 -7.58
CA ARG A 303 -13.11 -25.00 -8.15
C ARG A 303 -14.14 -25.37 -7.09
N MET A 304 -13.75 -26.07 -6.03
CA MET A 304 -14.62 -26.39 -4.90
C MET A 304 -14.91 -25.15 -4.05
N ALA A 305 -13.86 -24.45 -3.63
CA ALA A 305 -13.97 -23.26 -2.79
C ALA A 305 -14.78 -22.15 -3.44
N TYR A 306 -14.51 -21.86 -4.72
CA TYR A 306 -15.17 -20.79 -5.48
C TYR A 306 -16.30 -21.30 -6.37
N ALA A 307 -16.83 -22.49 -6.14
CA ALA A 307 -17.96 -23.01 -6.92
C ALA A 307 -19.10 -21.97 -7.02
N ASP A 308 -19.64 -21.83 -8.23
CA ASP A 308 -20.72 -20.90 -8.58
C ASP A 308 -20.36 -19.38 -8.43
N GLN A 309 -19.11 -19.04 -8.08
CA GLN A 309 -18.64 -17.63 -8.07
C GLN A 309 -18.46 -17.11 -9.50
N LYS A 310 -18.70 -15.81 -9.69
CA LYS A 310 -18.54 -15.16 -11.01
C LYS A 310 -17.06 -15.07 -11.41
N CYS A 311 -16.77 -15.38 -12.66
CA CYS A 311 -15.45 -15.27 -13.27
C CYS A 311 -15.54 -14.72 -14.71
N GLN A 312 -14.39 -14.31 -15.27
CA GLN A 312 -14.29 -13.79 -16.63
C GLN A 312 -13.73 -14.88 -17.58
N PRO A 313 -14.44 -15.28 -18.65
CA PRO A 313 -13.90 -16.17 -19.67
C PRO A 313 -12.80 -15.47 -20.50
N ILE A 314 -11.88 -16.25 -21.07
CA ILE A 314 -10.83 -15.73 -21.97
C ILE A 314 -11.49 -15.23 -23.26
N GLY A 315 -11.25 -13.98 -23.63
CA GLY A 315 -11.59 -13.44 -24.96
C GLY A 315 -13.00 -12.86 -25.13
N GLY A 316 -13.77 -12.64 -24.06
CA GLY A 316 -15.13 -12.10 -24.16
C GLY A 316 -15.52 -11.15 -23.03
N SER A 317 -16.63 -10.42 -23.22
CA SER A 317 -17.26 -9.50 -22.26
C SER A 317 -18.38 -10.16 -21.42
N THR A 318 -18.73 -11.41 -21.72
CA THR A 318 -19.75 -12.18 -21.00
C THR A 318 -19.19 -12.69 -19.67
N LYS A 319 -19.96 -12.58 -18.59
CA LYS A 319 -19.61 -13.12 -17.26
C LYS A 319 -19.98 -14.59 -17.21
N ASP A 320 -19.11 -15.43 -16.64
CA ASP A 320 -19.35 -16.86 -16.43
C ASP A 320 -19.23 -17.20 -14.93
N THR A 321 -19.37 -18.47 -14.58
CA THR A 321 -19.24 -18.99 -13.21
C THR A 321 -18.21 -20.10 -13.11
N VAL A 322 -17.57 -20.23 -11.95
CA VAL A 322 -16.63 -21.32 -11.70
C VAL A 322 -17.37 -22.66 -11.63
N THR A 323 -17.12 -23.53 -12.60
CA THR A 323 -17.78 -24.83 -12.71
C THR A 323 -17.13 -25.89 -11.81
N TYR A 324 -17.95 -26.49 -10.94
CA TYR A 324 -17.62 -27.70 -10.19
C TYR A 324 -18.68 -28.79 -10.42
N SER A 325 -18.25 -29.95 -10.91
CA SER A 325 -19.11 -31.09 -11.29
C SER A 325 -19.09 -32.26 -10.29
N GLY A 326 -18.46 -32.10 -9.13
CA GLY A 326 -18.44 -33.12 -8.08
C GLY A 326 -19.68 -33.10 -7.18
N LYS A 327 -19.75 -34.03 -6.22
CA LYS A 327 -20.81 -34.06 -5.20
C LYS A 327 -20.77 -32.78 -4.35
N ARG A 328 -21.94 -32.22 -4.05
CA ARG A 328 -22.12 -30.92 -3.38
C ARG A 328 -22.46 -31.03 -1.87
N ASP A 329 -22.28 -32.21 -1.27
CA ASP A 329 -22.74 -32.56 0.09
C ASP A 329 -22.03 -31.79 1.22
#